data_AF-A0A924GZS0-F1
#
_entry.id   AF-A0A924GZS0-F1
#
_cell.length_a   1.000
_cell.length_b   1.000
_cell.length_c   1.000
_cell.angle_alpha   90.00
_cell.angle_beta   90.00
_cell.angle_gamma   90.00
#
_symmetry.space_group_name_H-M   'P 1'
#
loop_
_entity.id
_entity.type
_entity.pdbx_description
1 polymer ?
#
loop_
_entity_poly.entity_id
_entity_poly.type
_entity_poly.pdbx_seq_one_letter_code
_entity_poly.pdbx_strand_id
1 'polypeptide(L)'
;MSPGASNPLPVRVLHESATTVVVRTGGASAVILKEYFGPKAVQRIAGESELLARLQGVTGVVQLATGSRKGVLALVDSGGESMAECLRAGRFAQDQVLSIALQTARILANVHRAGVVHGD
;
A
#
# COMPACT_ATOMS: atom_id res chain seq x y z
N MET A 1 27.31 -24.90 15.16
CA MET A 1 25.99 -24.72 14.54
C MET A 1 25.89 -23.27 14.11
N SER A 2 26.17 -22.99 12.83
CA SER A 2 26.06 -21.62 12.31
C SER A 2 24.58 -21.28 12.08
N PRO A 3 24.10 -20.08 12.43
CA PRO A 3 22.74 -19.68 12.12
C PRO A 3 22.60 -19.62 10.60
N GLY A 4 21.63 -20.36 10.06
CA GLY A 4 21.34 -20.36 8.63
C GLY A 4 21.04 -18.94 8.18
N ALA A 5 21.87 -18.42 7.27
CA ALA A 5 21.59 -17.18 6.58
C ALA A 5 20.24 -17.36 5.86
N SER A 6 19.20 -16.70 6.37
CA SER A 6 17.90 -16.65 5.71
C SER A 6 18.13 -16.11 4.30
N ASN A 7 17.89 -16.92 3.28
CA ASN A 7 17.91 -16.47 1.89
C ASN A 7 17.03 -15.22 1.79
N PRO A 8 17.54 -14.07 1.29
CA PRO A 8 16.72 -12.88 1.20
C PRO A 8 15.47 -13.20 0.38
N LEU A 9 14.30 -12.98 0.98
CA LEU A 9 13.03 -13.18 0.32
C LEU A 9 13.01 -12.33 -0.97
N PRO A 10 12.47 -12.85 -2.09
CA PRO A 10 12.47 -12.11 -3.35
C PRO A 10 11.73 -10.79 -3.18
N VAL A 11 12.31 -9.69 -3.65
CA VAL A 11 11.72 -8.35 -3.57
C VAL A 11 11.35 -7.89 -4.97
N ARG A 12 10.11 -7.42 -5.17
CA ARG A 12 9.63 -6.84 -6.44
C ARG A 12 9.39 -5.35 -6.26
N VAL A 13 10.01 -4.53 -7.11
CA VAL A 13 9.70 -3.10 -7.19
C VAL A 13 8.33 -2.93 -7.84
N LEU A 14 7.42 -2.26 -7.13
CA LEU A 14 6.08 -1.91 -7.60
C LEU A 14 6.04 -0.49 -8.18
N HIS A 15 6.81 0.43 -7.60
CA HIS A 15 6.89 1.81 -8.03
C HIS A 15 8.23 2.42 -7.61
N GLU A 16 8.78 3.28 -8.46
CA GLU A 16 9.99 4.04 -8.18
C GLU A 16 9.87 5.45 -8.76
N SER A 17 10.28 6.43 -7.97
CA SER A 17 10.36 7.84 -8.34
C SER A 17 11.54 8.49 -7.63
N ALA A 18 11.85 9.73 -7.97
CA ALA A 18 12.91 10.49 -7.32
C ALA A 18 12.72 10.68 -5.80
N THR A 19 11.52 10.46 -5.26
CA THR A 19 11.22 10.69 -3.83
C THR A 19 10.62 9.49 -3.11
N THR A 20 10.34 8.40 -3.81
CA THR A 20 9.65 7.24 -3.21
C THR A 20 9.97 5.96 -3.97
N VAL A 21 10.28 4.89 -3.24
CA VAL A 21 10.37 3.52 -3.74
C VAL A 21 9.35 2.67 -3.00
N VAL A 22 8.58 1.88 -3.74
CA VAL A 22 7.61 0.93 -3.21
C VAL A 22 8.00 -0.47 -3.65
N VAL A 23 8.18 -1.36 -2.70
CA VAL A 23 8.52 -2.77 -2.96
C VAL A 23 7.56 -3.72 -2.28
N ARG A 24 7.29 -4.84 -2.92
CA ARG A 24 6.63 -6.00 -2.33
C ARG A 24 7.69 -7.00 -1.89
N THR A 25 7.67 -7.40 -0.63
CA THR A 25 8.52 -8.51 -0.15
C THR A 25 7.88 -9.85 -0.50
N GLY A 26 8.69 -10.87 -0.74
CA GLY A 26 8.22 -12.23 -0.98
C GLY A 26 7.91 -12.99 0.30
N GLY A 27 7.40 -14.21 0.15
CA GLY A 27 7.12 -15.13 1.25
C GLY A 27 5.68 -15.07 1.78
N ALA A 28 5.35 -15.95 2.73
CA ALA A 28 4.00 -16.10 3.27
C ALA A 28 3.51 -14.90 4.11
N SER A 29 4.42 -14.01 4.50
CA SER A 29 4.11 -12.77 5.25
C SER A 29 4.55 -11.54 4.46
N ALA A 30 4.28 -11.56 3.16
CA ALA A 30 4.58 -10.44 2.26
C ALA A 30 4.01 -9.12 2.82
N VAL A 31 4.83 -8.08 2.78
CA VAL A 31 4.45 -6.70 3.10
C VAL A 31 4.84 -5.80 1.95
N ILE A 32 4.14 -4.67 1.84
CA ILE A 32 4.54 -3.58 0.97
C ILE A 32 5.38 -2.61 1.80
N LEU A 33 6.60 -2.33 1.37
CA LEU A 33 7.47 -1.33 1.98
C LEU A 33 7.51 -0.10 1.09
N LYS A 34 7.18 1.05 1.66
CA LYS A 34 7.23 2.36 1.00
C LYS A 34 8.31 3.20 1.67
N GLU A 35 9.42 3.36 0.97
CA GLU A 35 10.56 4.15 1.41
C GLU A 35 10.49 5.56 0.80
N TYR A 36 10.73 6.58 1.63
CA TYR A 36 10.68 7.98 1.21
C TYR A 36 12.06 8.61 1.26
N PHE A 37 12.36 9.42 0.25
CA PHE A 37 13.63 10.12 0.12
C PHE A 37 13.45 11.64 0.13
N GLY A 38 14.56 12.33 0.42
CA GLY A 38 14.64 13.79 0.37
C GLY A 38 14.16 14.51 1.64
N PRO A 39 14.18 15.86 1.63
CA PRO A 39 14.02 16.68 2.84
C PRO A 39 12.68 16.51 3.56
N LYS A 40 11.63 16.13 2.82
CA LYS A 40 10.27 15.94 3.36
C LYS A 40 9.96 14.49 3.74
N ALA A 41 10.90 13.55 3.61
CA ALA A 41 10.65 12.12 3.83
C ALA A 41 10.03 11.83 5.22
N VAL A 42 10.61 12.42 6.27
CA VAL A 42 10.14 12.24 7.65
C VAL A 42 8.71 12.77 7.83
N GLN A 43 8.44 13.96 7.31
CA GLN A 43 7.12 14.60 7.39
C GLN A 43 6.07 13.78 6.63
N ARG A 44 6.41 13.27 5.44
CA ARG A 44 5.52 12.43 4.62
C ARG A 44 5.19 11.12 5.33
N ILE A 45 6.18 10.44 5.90
CA ILE A 45 5.97 9.20 6.66
C ILE A 45 5.07 9.46 7.87
N ALA A 46 5.34 10.52 8.64
CA ALA A 46 4.53 10.84 9.81
C ALA A 46 3.07 11.12 9.43
N GLY A 47 2.83 11.97 8.41
CA GLY A 47 1.48 12.29 7.96
C GLY A 47 0.73 11.09 7.38
N GLU A 48 1.39 10.25 6.57
CA GLU A 48 0.75 9.06 6.02
C GLU A 48 0.48 8.00 7.10
N SER A 49 1.39 7.82 8.06
CA SER A 49 1.19 6.91 9.19
C SER A 49 0.03 7.35 10.07
N GLU A 50 -0.09 8.65 10.34
CA GLU A 50 -1.20 9.22 11.11
C GLU A 50 -2.54 9.04 10.39
N LEU A 51 -2.58 9.33 9.09
CA LEU A 51 -3.78 9.12 8.27
C LEU A 51 -4.20 7.64 8.26
N LEU A 52 -3.27 6.72 8.04
CA LEU A 52 -3.56 5.28 8.03
C LEU A 52 -3.94 4.74 9.41
N ALA A 53 -3.40 5.29 10.50
CA ALA A 53 -3.81 4.94 11.85
C ALA A 53 -5.30 5.32 12.09
N ARG A 54 -5.75 6.46 11.58
CA ARG A 54 -7.18 6.85 11.64
C ARG A 54 -8.09 5.95 10.81
N LEU A 55 -7.55 5.27 9.79
CA LEU A 55 -8.25 4.34 8.92
C LEU A 55 -8.05 2.87 9.32
N GLN A 56 -7.52 2.62 10.52
CA GLN A 56 -7.34 1.26 11.02
C GLN A 56 -8.69 0.52 11.07
N GLY A 57 -8.72 -0.67 10.48
CA GLY A 57 -9.92 -1.51 10.44
C GLY A 57 -10.95 -1.11 9.37
N VAL A 58 -10.72 -0.04 8.60
CA VAL A 58 -11.60 0.30 7.48
C VAL A 58 -11.40 -0.70 6.34
N THR A 59 -12.42 -1.52 6.08
CA THR A 59 -12.41 -2.51 5.00
C THR A 59 -12.15 -1.87 3.64
N GLY A 60 -11.22 -2.44 2.88
CA GLY A 60 -10.84 -1.97 1.54
C GLY A 60 -9.80 -0.84 1.54
N VAL A 61 -9.35 -0.37 2.70
CA VAL A 61 -8.20 0.53 2.85
C VAL A 61 -6.99 -0.29 3.28
N VAL A 62 -5.81 0.03 2.72
CA VAL A 62 -4.54 -0.57 3.13
C VAL A 62 -4.28 -0.33 4.62
N GLN A 63 -3.73 -1.33 5.30
CA GLN A 63 -3.49 -1.29 6.75
C GLN A 63 -1.99 -1.20 7.03
N LEU A 64 -1.62 -0.54 8.13
CA LEU A 64 -0.24 -0.55 8.62
C LEU A 64 0.15 -1.98 9.01
N ALA A 65 1.31 -2.43 8.53
CA ALA A 65 1.92 -3.69 8.96
C ALA A 65 2.94 -3.44 10.07
N THR A 66 3.25 -4.51 10.81
CA THR A 66 4.44 -4.53 11.67
C THR A 66 5.71 -4.38 10.82
N GLY A 67 6.73 -3.72 11.34
CA GLY A 67 8.02 -3.57 10.64
C GLY A 67 8.26 -2.22 9.95
N SER A 68 7.37 -1.24 10.18
CA SER A 68 7.67 0.16 9.88
C SER A 68 8.92 0.61 10.66
N ARG A 69 9.82 1.33 10.00
CA ARG A 69 11.09 1.82 10.57
C ARG A 69 11.40 3.23 10.06
N LYS A 70 12.42 3.87 10.61
CA LYS A 70 12.81 5.23 10.16
C LYS A 70 13.07 5.24 8.65
N GLY A 71 12.32 6.08 7.92
CA GLY A 71 12.42 6.20 6.46
C GLY A 71 11.53 5.23 5.66
N VAL A 72 10.93 4.21 6.30
CA VAL A 72 10.18 3.14 5.61
C VAL A 72 8.85 2.85 6.31
N LEU A 73 7.76 3.01 5.57
CA LEU A 73 6.41 2.63 5.98
C LEU A 73 6.10 1.21 5.52
N ALA A 74 5.70 0.33 6.43
CA ALA A 74 5.29 -1.04 6.12
C ALA A 74 3.77 -1.16 6.10
N LEU A 75 3.24 -1.78 5.05
CA LEU A 75 1.82 -1.93 4.77
C LEU A 75 1.49 -3.41 4.54
N VAL A 76 0.30 -3.83 4.96
CA VAL A 76 -0.20 -5.18 4.71
C VAL A 76 -0.39 -5.37 3.21
N ASP A 77 0.18 -6.42 2.65
CA ASP A 77 -0.03 -6.79 1.26
C ASP A 77 -1.37 -7.51 1.09
N SER A 78 -2.21 -7.02 0.19
CA SER A 78 -3.48 -7.65 -0.19
C SER A 78 -3.31 -8.72 -1.27
N GLY A 79 -2.10 -8.86 -1.83
CA GLY A 79 -1.82 -9.73 -2.97
C GLY A 79 -2.35 -9.20 -4.31
N GLY A 80 -2.98 -8.02 -4.31
CA GLY A 80 -3.55 -7.41 -5.52
C GLY A 80 -2.52 -6.87 -6.50
N GLU A 81 -3.00 -6.48 -7.67
CA GLU A 81 -2.24 -5.74 -8.69
C GLU A 81 -2.70 -4.29 -8.76
N SER A 82 -1.87 -3.41 -9.30
CA SER A 82 -2.27 -2.02 -9.50
C SER A 82 -3.34 -1.93 -10.60
N MET A 83 -4.30 -1.01 -10.43
CA MET A 83 -5.32 -0.76 -11.46
C MET A 83 -4.70 -0.40 -12.82
N ALA A 84 -3.57 0.30 -12.82
CA ALA A 84 -2.81 0.63 -14.03
C ALA A 84 -2.19 -0.59 -14.73
N GLU A 85 -1.78 -1.62 -13.99
CA GLU A 85 -1.37 -2.92 -14.58
C GLU A 85 -2.55 -3.63 -15.20
N CYS A 86 -3.69 -3.72 -14.49
CA CYS A 86 -4.90 -4.35 -15.01
C CYS A 86 -5.39 -3.67 -16.30
N LEU A 87 -5.42 -2.33 -16.34
CA LEU A 87 -5.82 -1.56 -17.52
C LEU A 87 -4.85 -1.72 -18.70
N ARG A 88 -3.56 -1.96 -18.44
CA ARG A 88 -2.59 -2.27 -19.50
C ARG A 88 -2.80 -3.67 -20.07
N ALA A 89 -3.22 -4.63 -19.24
CA ALA A 89 -3.50 -5.99 -19.67
C ALA A 89 -4.79 -6.09 -20.52
N GLY A 90 -5.75 -5.21 -20.29
CA GLY A 90 -6.97 -5.16 -21.08
C GLY A 90 -8.03 -4.21 -20.52
N ARG A 91 -9.16 -4.10 -21.23
CA ARG A 91 -10.32 -3.36 -20.74
C ARG A 91 -11.14 -4.23 -19.82
N PHE A 92 -11.69 -3.61 -18.78
CA PHE A 92 -12.70 -4.25 -17.95
C PHE A 92 -14.02 -4.40 -18.69
N ALA A 93 -14.71 -5.50 -18.44
CA ALA A 93 -16.11 -5.65 -18.82
C ALA A 93 -16.99 -4.67 -18.02
N GLN A 94 -18.15 -4.32 -18.57
CA GLN A 94 -19.02 -3.30 -17.98
C GLN A 94 -19.46 -3.65 -16.55
N ASP A 95 -19.78 -4.91 -16.29
CA ASP A 95 -20.14 -5.43 -14.97
C ASP A 95 -18.99 -5.32 -13.96
N GLN A 96 -17.75 -5.57 -14.40
CA GLN A 96 -16.56 -5.38 -13.57
C GLN A 96 -16.37 -3.90 -13.20
N VAL A 97 -16.56 -2.98 -14.15
CA VAL A 97 -16.47 -1.53 -13.90
C VAL A 97 -17.51 -1.10 -12.86
N LEU A 98 -18.77 -1.54 -13.00
CA LEU A 98 -19.83 -1.22 -12.05
C LEU A 98 -19.54 -1.80 -10.65
N SER A 99 -18.99 -3.01 -10.59
CA SER A 99 -18.57 -3.63 -9.32
C SER A 99 -17.46 -2.84 -8.64
N ILE A 100 -16.42 -2.45 -9.38
CA ILE A 100 -15.32 -1.61 -8.88
C ILE A 100 -15.86 -0.27 -8.38
N ALA A 101 -16.69 0.41 -9.18
CA ALA A 101 -17.26 1.70 -8.80
C ALA A 101 -18.06 1.64 -7.49
N LEU A 102 -18.90 0.60 -7.34
CA LEU A 102 -19.69 0.41 -6.12
C LEU A 102 -18.81 0.11 -4.89
N GLN A 103 -17.78 -0.72 -5.06
CA GLN A 103 -16.84 -1.02 -3.98
C GLN A 103 -16.05 0.22 -3.57
N THR A 104 -15.49 0.95 -4.53
CA THR A 104 -14.76 2.20 -4.28
C THR A 104 -15.64 3.24 -3.59
N ALA A 105 -16.90 3.42 -4.02
CA ALA A 105 -17.83 4.34 -3.38
C ALA A 105 -18.10 3.98 -1.91
N ARG A 106 -18.24 2.69 -1.59
CA ARG A 106 -18.43 2.21 -0.22
C ARG A 106 -17.18 2.43 0.63
N ILE A 107 -16.00 2.16 0.08
CA ILE A 107 -14.72 2.41 0.76
C ILE A 107 -14.58 3.90 1.06
N LEU A 108 -14.79 4.77 0.07
CA LEU A 108 -14.73 6.23 0.25
C LEU A 108 -15.75 6.73 1.29
N ALA A 109 -16.97 6.20 1.31
CA ALA A 109 -17.95 6.54 2.34
C ALA A 109 -17.45 6.20 3.76
N ASN A 110 -16.74 5.07 3.93
CA ASN A 110 -16.14 4.69 5.20
C ASN A 110 -14.94 5.57 5.56
N VAL A 111 -14.09 5.91 4.59
CA VAL A 111 -12.97 6.85 4.74
C VAL A 111 -13.48 8.23 5.19
N HIS A 112 -14.52 8.74 4.55
CA HIS A 112 -15.16 10.00 4.91
C HIS A 112 -15.79 9.95 6.31
N ARG A 113 -16.39 8.81 6.71
CA ARG A 113 -16.92 8.63 8.07
C ARG A 113 -15.82 8.67 9.14
N ALA A 114 -14.60 8.28 8.81
CA ALA A 114 -13.42 8.44 9.67
C ALA A 114 -12.84 9.88 9.66
N GLY A 115 -13.50 10.81 8.97
CA GLY A 115 -13.11 12.22 8.85
C GLY A 115 -11.87 12.42 7.99
N VAL A 116 -11.54 11.49 7.10
CA VAL A 116 -10.41 11.57 6.17
C VAL A 116 -10.96 11.83 4.77
N VAL A 117 -10.26 12.68 4.00
CA VAL A 117 -10.51 12.89 2.58
C VAL A 117 -9.28 12.37 1.84
N HIS A 118 -9.47 11.57 0.77
CA HIS A 118 -8.38 10.94 0.03
C HIS A 118 -7.41 11.98 -0.57
N GLY A 119 -7.95 12.94 -1.32
CA GLY A 119 -7.21 14.12 -1.78
C GLY A 119 -6.37 13.92 -3.05
N ASP A 120 -6.35 12.71 -3.62
CA ASP A 120 -5.80 12.40 -4.96
C ASP A 120 -6.80 11.63 -5.83
#